data_AF-A0AAD8BVL1-F1
#
_entry.id   AF-A0AAD8BVL1-F1
#
_cell.length_a   1.000
_cell.length_b   1.000
_cell.length_c   1.000
_cell.angle_alpha   90.00
_cell.angle_beta   90.00
_cell.angle_gamma   90.00
#
_symmetry.space_group_name_H-M   'P 1'
#
loop_
_entity.id
_entity.type
_entity.pdbx_description
1 polymer ?
#
loop_
_entity_poly.entity_id
_entity_poly.type
_entity_poly.pdbx_seq_one_letter_code
_entity_poly.pdbx_strand_id
1 'polypeptide(L)'
;FGQNLIAAPSTILKGLTERLDVNCTYFLDNTTNISSITSISISHWESSHFQELASVDTFNGISSSLSAANFIISGHIDGYGYLNLTWNTSSAVHRGVYQCNVRGLDATGHPVTLFTTVNVTGVNLEPQLTSQASCELIGGNLVQVDDADEYDFVHGLIRQYSVSVDYRIHFFVIGGSQDGDAEHWYYPHSNESLEYYRWAPDYPIDNPVANCLTLWRYYDWNMTNIDCDRDQKNYPISFMCEVEI
;
A
#
# COMPACT_ATOMS: atom_id res chain seq x y z
N PHE A 1 27.50 -11.81 15.60
CA PHE A 1 26.28 -11.25 15.02
C PHE A 1 25.32 -12.40 14.80
N GLY A 2 24.24 -12.42 15.56
CA GLY A 2 23.21 -13.43 15.50
C GLY A 2 22.26 -13.23 14.32
N GLN A 3 21.12 -13.89 14.42
CA GLN A 3 20.04 -13.83 13.44
C GLN A 3 19.61 -12.38 13.12
N ASN A 4 19.41 -12.08 11.84
CA ASN A 4 18.92 -10.79 11.37
C ASN A 4 17.83 -10.98 10.31
N LEU A 5 16.78 -10.16 10.36
CA LEU A 5 15.68 -10.13 9.41
C LEU A 5 15.41 -8.68 9.02
N ILE A 6 15.50 -8.41 7.72
CA ILE A 6 15.31 -7.07 7.15
C ILE A 6 14.21 -7.15 6.10
N ALA A 7 13.34 -6.14 6.08
CA ALA A 7 12.40 -5.90 5.00
C ALA A 7 12.73 -4.58 4.30
N ALA A 8 12.78 -4.60 2.97
CA ALA A 8 13.11 -3.44 2.14
C ALA A 8 12.10 -3.32 0.97
N PRO A 9 11.29 -2.24 0.92
CA PRO A 9 11.10 -1.24 1.97
C PRO A 9 10.34 -1.80 3.18
N SER A 10 10.51 -1.19 4.36
CA SER A 10 9.71 -1.52 5.55
C SER A 10 8.29 -0.96 5.49
N THR A 11 8.00 -0.10 4.51
CA THR A 11 6.71 0.52 4.28
C THR A 11 6.30 0.36 2.83
N ILE A 12 5.11 -0.18 2.60
CA ILE A 12 4.55 -0.43 1.27
C ILE A 12 3.48 0.61 0.97
N LEU A 13 3.64 1.29 -0.16
CA LEU A 13 2.63 2.13 -0.77
C LEU A 13 1.84 1.27 -1.75
N LYS A 14 0.56 1.02 -1.45
CA LYS A 14 -0.29 0.17 -2.31
C LYS A 14 -0.36 0.80 -3.71
N GLY A 15 -0.01 0.03 -4.74
CA GLY A 15 -0.02 0.48 -6.13
C GLY A 15 1.26 1.17 -6.60
N LEU A 16 2.14 1.63 -5.69
CA LEU A 16 3.39 2.32 -6.05
C LEU A 16 4.66 1.53 -5.67
N THR A 17 4.61 0.71 -4.63
CA THR A 17 5.77 -0.12 -4.27
C THR A 17 5.87 -1.29 -5.23
N GLU A 18 6.79 -1.20 -6.18
CA GLU A 18 7.04 -2.23 -7.19
C GLU A 18 7.60 -3.52 -6.60
N ARG A 19 8.44 -3.39 -5.55
CA ARG A 19 9.22 -4.50 -5.02
C ARG A 19 9.29 -4.49 -3.50
N LEU A 20 9.14 -5.67 -2.90
CA LEU A 20 9.47 -5.93 -1.50
C LEU A 20 10.47 -7.08 -1.43
N ASP A 21 11.56 -6.89 -0.69
CA ASP A 21 12.49 -7.94 -0.32
C ASP A 21 12.42 -8.19 1.19
N VAL A 22 12.19 -9.44 1.60
CA VAL A 22 12.27 -9.88 3.00
C VAL A 22 13.42 -10.87 3.10
N ASN A 23 14.51 -10.45 3.74
CA ASN A 23 15.75 -11.19 3.81
C ASN A 23 16.04 -11.61 5.25
N CYS A 24 16.07 -12.92 5.49
CA CYS A 24 16.59 -13.49 6.71
C CYS A 24 18.02 -13.98 6.50
N THR A 25 18.93 -13.50 7.34
CA THR A 25 20.33 -13.92 7.36
C THR A 25 20.71 -14.41 8.76
N TYR A 26 21.54 -15.43 8.82
CA TYR A 26 22.14 -15.89 10.06
C TYR A 26 23.63 -16.15 9.84
N PHE A 27 24.43 -15.66 10.78
CA PHE A 27 25.85 -15.90 10.85
C PHE A 27 26.16 -16.61 12.16
N LEU A 28 27.02 -17.63 12.10
CA LEU A 28 27.53 -18.26 13.31
C LEU A 28 28.28 -17.21 14.13
N ASP A 29 27.89 -17.08 15.40
CA ASP A 29 28.61 -16.25 16.34
C ASP A 29 28.78 -16.95 17.68
N ASN A 30 29.79 -16.54 18.45
CA ASN A 30 30.10 -17.15 19.74
C ASN A 30 29.04 -16.82 20.82
N THR A 31 27.98 -16.06 20.50
CA THR A 31 26.96 -15.64 21.47
C THR A 31 25.70 -16.48 21.38
N THR A 32 25.47 -17.14 20.25
CA THR A 32 24.32 -18.00 20.03
C THR A 32 24.64 -19.44 20.41
N ASN A 33 23.65 -20.15 20.97
CA ASN A 33 23.77 -21.57 21.31
C ASN A 33 23.66 -22.49 20.07
N ILE A 34 23.89 -21.98 18.86
CA ILE A 34 23.83 -22.78 17.63
C ILE A 34 25.25 -23.02 17.13
N SER A 35 25.65 -24.29 17.05
CA SER A 35 26.92 -24.75 16.48
C SER A 35 26.79 -25.06 14.97
N SER A 36 25.60 -25.48 14.54
CA SER A 36 25.30 -25.84 13.15
C SER A 36 23.86 -25.51 12.81
N ILE A 37 23.63 -24.88 11.66
CA ILE A 37 22.30 -24.53 11.16
C ILE A 37 21.77 -25.71 10.36
N THR A 38 20.50 -26.06 10.56
CA THR A 38 19.83 -27.11 9.79
C THR A 38 18.77 -26.53 8.86
N SER A 39 18.07 -25.47 9.27
CA SER A 39 17.11 -24.80 8.40
C SER A 39 16.88 -23.32 8.75
N ILE A 40 16.44 -22.57 7.74
CA ILE A 40 15.92 -21.20 7.87
C ILE A 40 14.53 -21.18 7.23
N SER A 41 13.54 -20.60 7.91
CA SER A 41 12.23 -20.35 7.31
C SER A 41 11.75 -18.93 7.56
N ILE A 42 10.99 -18.40 6.61
CA ILE A 42 10.27 -17.13 6.75
C ILE A 42 8.78 -17.43 6.77
N SER A 43 8.10 -16.92 7.80
CA SER A 43 6.67 -16.98 7.97
C SER A 43 6.06 -15.58 8.03
N HIS A 44 4.77 -15.49 7.73
CA HIS A 44 3.99 -14.25 7.80
C HIS A 44 2.79 -14.44 8.73
N TRP A 45 2.45 -13.40 9.48
CA TRP A 45 1.33 -13.43 10.42
C TRP A 45 0.02 -13.22 9.68
N GLU A 46 -0.76 -14.28 9.55
CA GLU A 46 -2.07 -14.28 8.90
C GLU A 46 -3.09 -15.00 9.78
N SER A 47 -4.31 -14.45 9.90
CA SER A 47 -5.41 -15.12 10.62
C SER A 47 -5.03 -15.67 12.01
N SER A 48 -4.36 -14.84 12.81
CA SER A 48 -3.89 -15.11 14.19
C SER A 48 -2.82 -16.20 14.38
N HIS A 49 -2.14 -16.63 13.32
CA HIS A 49 -0.99 -17.53 13.42
C HIS A 49 0.09 -17.18 12.39
N PHE A 50 1.31 -17.70 12.59
CA PHE A 50 2.37 -17.62 11.59
C PHE A 50 2.19 -18.74 10.57
N GLN A 51 1.98 -18.37 9.31
CA GLN A 51 2.02 -19.29 8.18
C GLN A 51 3.42 -19.25 7.57
N GLU A 52 4.12 -20.38 7.54
CA GLU A 52 5.39 -20.49 6.81
C GLU A 52 5.15 -20.18 5.34
N LEU A 53 5.97 -19.34 4.74
CA LEU A 53 5.93 -18.97 3.32
C LEU A 53 6.97 -19.76 2.52
N ALA A 54 8.19 -19.83 3.04
CA ALA A 54 9.28 -20.57 2.43
C ALA A 54 10.29 -21.02 3.48
N SER A 55 11.08 -22.02 3.11
CA SER A 55 12.21 -22.48 3.90
C SER A 55 13.37 -22.90 3.02
N VAL A 56 14.56 -22.94 3.61
CA VAL A 56 15.75 -23.58 3.05
C VAL A 56 16.33 -24.49 4.12
N ASP A 57 16.68 -25.71 3.74
CA ASP A 57 17.31 -26.69 4.62
C ASP A 57 18.53 -27.34 3.95
N THR A 58 19.43 -27.89 4.77
CA THR A 58 20.70 -28.47 4.31
C THR A 58 20.56 -29.75 3.47
N PHE A 59 19.39 -30.39 3.48
CA PHE A 59 19.15 -31.69 2.85
C PHE A 59 18.36 -31.58 1.55
N ASN A 60 17.32 -30.76 1.54
CA ASN A 60 16.38 -30.60 0.43
C ASN A 60 16.56 -29.27 -0.32
N GLY A 61 17.38 -28.35 0.20
CA GLY A 61 17.53 -27.02 -0.38
C GLY A 61 16.30 -26.15 -0.13
N ILE A 62 15.89 -25.38 -1.13
CA ILE A 62 14.79 -24.41 -1.01
C ILE A 62 13.44 -25.12 -1.19
N SER A 63 12.49 -24.82 -0.32
CA SER A 63 11.09 -25.25 -0.42
C SER A 63 10.12 -24.08 -0.24
N SER A 64 8.94 -24.17 -0.86
CA SER A 64 7.83 -23.22 -0.71
C SER A 64 6.61 -23.97 -0.19
N SER A 65 5.94 -23.42 0.82
CA SER A 65 4.70 -23.99 1.37
C SER A 65 3.47 -23.60 0.55
N LEU A 66 3.56 -22.51 -0.21
CA LEU A 66 2.45 -21.94 -0.98
C LEU A 66 2.68 -22.20 -2.47
N SER A 67 1.85 -23.07 -3.04
CA SER A 67 1.89 -23.45 -4.46
C SER A 67 1.48 -22.32 -5.42
N ALA A 68 0.97 -21.18 -4.90
CA ALA A 68 0.39 -20.09 -5.68
C ALA A 68 0.93 -18.70 -5.31
N ALA A 69 2.03 -18.60 -4.56
CA ALA A 69 2.49 -17.30 -4.10
C ALA A 69 3.36 -16.58 -5.17
N ASN A 70 3.06 -15.30 -5.40
CA ASN A 70 3.74 -14.44 -6.37
C ASN A 70 5.06 -13.87 -5.84
N PHE A 71 5.93 -14.72 -5.29
CA PHE A 71 7.27 -14.32 -4.84
C PHE A 71 8.36 -15.24 -5.37
N ILE A 72 9.55 -14.67 -5.57
CA ILE A 72 10.77 -15.38 -5.93
C ILE A 72 11.51 -15.71 -4.64
N ILE A 73 11.98 -16.96 -4.53
CA ILE A 73 12.72 -17.45 -3.37
C ILE A 73 14.18 -17.68 -3.77
N SER A 74 15.09 -17.23 -2.92
CA SER A 74 16.51 -17.57 -3.01
C SER A 74 17.04 -17.84 -1.61
N GLY A 75 17.94 -18.81 -1.47
CA GLY A 75 18.47 -19.16 -0.15
C GLY A 75 19.54 -20.23 -0.24
N HIS A 76 20.38 -20.28 0.79
CA HIS A 76 21.48 -21.23 0.88
C HIS A 76 21.91 -21.40 2.35
N ILE A 77 22.50 -22.56 2.66
CA ILE A 77 23.12 -22.86 3.97
C ILE A 77 24.48 -23.51 3.70
N ASP A 78 25.56 -22.80 4.06
CA ASP A 78 26.95 -23.30 4.04
C ASP A 78 27.82 -22.53 5.04
N GLY A 79 27.74 -22.93 6.32
CA GLY A 79 28.39 -22.24 7.45
C GLY A 79 27.76 -20.89 7.84
N TYR A 80 27.25 -20.15 6.87
CA TYR A 80 26.27 -19.07 7.02
C TYR A 80 24.99 -19.47 6.29
N GLY A 81 23.85 -18.92 6.71
CA GLY A 81 22.58 -19.23 6.07
C GLY A 81 21.82 -17.96 5.71
N TYR A 82 21.17 -17.95 4.56
CA TYR A 82 20.21 -16.92 4.23
C TYR A 82 19.00 -17.48 3.48
N LEU A 83 17.89 -16.77 3.61
CA LEU A 83 16.67 -16.98 2.86
C LEU A 83 16.08 -15.61 2.52
N ASN A 84 15.83 -15.36 1.26
CA ASN A 84 15.29 -14.11 0.74
C ASN A 84 14.03 -14.37 -0.07
N LEU A 85 12.99 -13.60 0.22
CA LEU A 85 11.72 -13.55 -0.50
C LEU A 85 11.60 -12.22 -1.24
N THR A 86 11.36 -12.27 -2.54
CA THR A 86 11.20 -11.08 -3.38
C THR A 86 9.82 -11.08 -4.04
N TRP A 87 9.01 -10.07 -3.74
CA TRP A 87 7.76 -9.78 -4.45
C TRP A 87 8.01 -8.71 -5.51
N ASN A 88 7.52 -8.93 -6.74
CA ASN A 88 7.69 -8.01 -7.88
C ASN A 88 6.42 -7.21 -8.23
N THR A 89 5.32 -7.37 -7.49
CA THR A 89 4.07 -6.64 -7.75
C THR A 89 3.36 -6.23 -6.45
N SER A 90 2.96 -4.96 -6.36
CA SER A 90 2.36 -4.37 -5.15
C SER A 90 1.07 -5.05 -4.68
N SER A 91 0.32 -5.68 -5.61
CA SER A 91 -0.98 -6.33 -5.33
C SER A 91 -0.84 -7.66 -4.58
N ALA A 92 0.34 -8.29 -4.64
CA ALA A 92 0.65 -9.53 -3.94
C ALA A 92 1.47 -9.30 -2.66
N VAL A 93 1.78 -8.05 -2.32
CA VAL A 93 2.59 -7.76 -1.13
C VAL A 93 1.68 -7.74 0.10
N HIS A 94 1.98 -8.64 1.04
CA HIS A 94 1.22 -8.75 2.28
C HIS A 94 1.82 -7.84 3.35
N ARG A 95 1.01 -6.93 3.87
CA ARG A 95 1.38 -6.10 5.03
C ARG A 95 1.39 -6.98 6.29
N GLY A 96 2.14 -6.59 7.31
CA GLY A 96 2.11 -7.21 8.63
C GLY A 96 3.46 -7.73 9.09
N VAL A 97 3.41 -8.63 10.06
CA VAL A 97 4.60 -9.12 10.75
C VAL A 97 5.14 -10.35 10.04
N TYR A 98 6.40 -10.27 9.62
CA TYR A 98 7.17 -11.39 9.14
C TYR A 98 8.04 -11.90 10.27
N GLN A 99 8.19 -13.22 10.34
CA GLN A 99 9.07 -13.89 11.29
C GLN A 99 10.06 -14.74 10.53
N CYS A 100 11.32 -14.66 10.94
CA CYS A 100 12.32 -15.62 10.52
C CYS A 100 12.56 -16.60 11.66
N ASN A 101 12.56 -17.89 11.34
CA ASN A 101 12.94 -18.96 12.25
C ASN A 101 14.23 -19.60 11.73
N VAL A 102 15.25 -19.68 12.60
CA VAL A 102 16.50 -20.39 12.32
C VAL A 102 16.55 -21.60 13.25
N ARG A 103 16.64 -22.79 12.68
CA ARG A 103 16.79 -24.05 13.42
C ARG A 103 18.20 -24.57 13.24
N GLY A 104 18.74 -25.12 14.30
CA GLY A 104 20.08 -25.69 14.32
C GLY A 104 20.28 -26.63 15.49
N LEU A 105 21.53 -27.04 15.70
CA LEU A 105 21.96 -27.83 16.85
C LEU A 105 22.95 -27.02 17.67
N ASP A 106 22.94 -27.19 18.99
CA ASP A 106 23.98 -26.66 19.87
C ASP A 106 25.29 -27.47 19.80
N ALA A 107 26.31 -27.08 20.58
CA ALA A 107 27.60 -27.78 20.58
C ALA A 107 27.51 -29.24 21.09
N THR A 108 26.42 -29.61 21.75
CA THR A 108 26.14 -30.95 22.27
C THR A 108 25.18 -31.75 21.38
N GLY A 109 24.69 -31.15 20.29
CA GLY A 109 23.77 -31.79 19.35
C GLY A 109 22.28 -31.63 19.70
N HIS A 110 21.91 -30.82 20.68
CA HIS A 110 20.49 -30.57 20.98
C HIS A 110 19.88 -29.55 20.01
N PRO A 111 18.62 -29.74 19.59
CA PRO A 111 17.95 -28.80 18.71
C PRO A 111 17.71 -27.45 19.39
N VAL A 112 18.07 -26.37 18.72
CA VAL A 112 17.85 -24.99 19.14
C VAL A 112 17.11 -24.24 18.02
N THR A 113 16.19 -23.37 18.42
CA THR A 113 15.47 -22.48 17.50
C THR A 113 15.63 -21.04 17.95
N LEU A 114 15.98 -20.17 17.01
CA LEU A 114 16.00 -18.72 17.18
C LEU A 114 14.94 -18.11 16.28
N PHE A 115 14.35 -17.00 16.72
CA PHE A 115 13.45 -16.24 15.88
C PHE A 115 13.69 -14.74 16.00
N THR A 116 13.36 -14.03 14.93
CA THR A 116 13.31 -12.56 14.89
C THR A 116 12.13 -12.15 14.03
N THR A 117 11.64 -10.92 14.22
CA THR A 117 10.49 -10.40 13.48
C THR A 117 10.79 -9.04 12.86
N VAL A 118 10.14 -8.76 11.73
CA VAL A 118 10.11 -7.43 11.12
C VAL A 118 8.66 -7.10 10.76
N ASN A 119 8.24 -5.86 11.04
CA ASN A 119 6.92 -5.40 10.67
C ASN A 119 7.00 -4.61 9.37
N VAL A 120 6.26 -5.06 8.35
CA VAL A 120 6.10 -4.34 7.10
C VAL A 120 4.79 -3.59 7.17
N THR A 121 4.87 -2.28 7.32
CA THR A 121 3.69 -1.43 7.38
C THR A 121 3.19 -1.15 5.97
N GLY A 122 1.89 -0.94 5.86
CA GLY A 122 1.31 -0.40 4.64
C GLY A 122 0.82 1.00 4.91
N VAL A 123 1.19 1.93 4.04
CA VAL A 123 0.49 3.21 3.98
C VAL A 123 -0.53 3.06 2.87
N ASN A 124 -1.79 3.25 3.22
CA ASN A 124 -2.76 3.66 2.22
C ASN A 124 -2.39 5.11 1.95
N LEU A 125 -1.83 5.38 0.77
CA LEU A 125 -1.73 6.76 0.34
C LEU A 125 -3.15 7.28 0.25
N GLU A 126 -3.35 8.50 0.73
CA GLU A 126 -4.61 9.20 0.52
C GLU A 126 -4.96 9.13 -0.98
N PRO A 127 -6.21 8.82 -1.34
CA PRO A 127 -6.65 8.71 -2.72
C PRO A 127 -6.29 9.93 -3.54
N GLN A 128 -6.31 11.12 -2.93
CA GLN A 128 -5.89 12.35 -3.58
C GLN A 128 -4.41 12.31 -4.02
N LEU A 129 -3.48 11.91 -3.13
CA LEU A 129 -2.06 11.76 -3.48
C LEU A 129 -1.83 10.73 -4.58
N THR A 130 -2.49 9.57 -4.48
CA THR A 130 -2.35 8.50 -5.49
C THR A 130 -2.91 8.94 -6.85
N SER A 131 -4.05 9.65 -6.82
CA SER A 131 -4.70 10.13 -8.04
C SER A 131 -3.92 11.27 -8.68
N GLN A 132 -3.38 12.20 -7.89
CA GLN A 132 -2.49 13.26 -8.36
C GLN A 132 -1.24 12.68 -9.02
N ALA A 133 -0.54 11.75 -8.36
CA ALA A 133 0.62 11.07 -8.95
C ALA A 133 0.25 10.33 -10.26
N SER A 134 -0.95 9.76 -10.33
CA SER A 134 -1.44 9.09 -11.55
C SER A 134 -1.68 10.07 -12.70
N CYS A 135 -2.19 11.27 -12.41
CA CYS A 135 -2.37 12.33 -13.41
C CYS A 135 -1.02 12.90 -13.88
N GLU A 136 -0.06 13.07 -12.97
CA GLU A 136 1.28 13.58 -13.31
C GLU A 136 2.03 12.64 -14.26
N LEU A 137 1.83 11.32 -14.15
CA LEU A 137 2.41 10.34 -15.08
C LEU A 137 1.97 10.51 -16.53
N ILE A 138 0.80 11.12 -16.77
CA ILE A 138 0.30 11.43 -18.12
C ILE A 138 0.49 12.91 -18.49
N GLY A 139 1.29 13.65 -17.72
CA GLY A 139 1.55 15.08 -17.93
C GLY A 139 0.39 15.98 -17.57
N GLY A 140 -0.49 15.54 -16.66
CA GLY A 140 -1.64 16.30 -16.17
C GLY A 140 -1.68 16.45 -14.66
N ASN A 141 -2.79 16.98 -14.17
CA ASN A 141 -3.10 17.16 -12.74
C ASN A 141 -4.48 16.61 -12.42
N LEU A 142 -4.81 16.46 -11.14
CA LEU A 142 -6.23 16.30 -10.78
C LEU A 142 -7.02 17.52 -11.28
N VAL A 143 -8.21 17.27 -11.83
CA VAL A 143 -9.08 18.35 -12.35
C VAL A 143 -9.29 19.43 -11.30
N GLN A 144 -8.95 20.66 -11.65
CA GLN A 144 -9.30 21.88 -10.93
C GLN A 144 -10.58 22.43 -11.58
N VAL A 145 -11.44 23.05 -10.78
CA VAL A 145 -12.77 23.48 -11.26
C VAL A 145 -12.96 24.89 -10.73
N ASP A 146 -12.48 25.83 -11.52
CA ASP A 146 -12.25 27.19 -11.09
C ASP A 146 -13.45 28.09 -11.39
N ASP A 147 -14.35 27.63 -12.28
CA ASP A 147 -15.58 28.34 -12.61
C ASP A 147 -16.78 27.43 -12.97
N ALA A 148 -17.90 28.09 -13.27
CA ALA A 148 -19.15 27.41 -13.60
C ALA A 148 -19.13 26.70 -14.96
N ASP A 149 -18.39 27.21 -15.94
CA ASP A 149 -18.31 26.64 -17.27
C ASP A 149 -17.50 25.34 -17.23
N GLU A 150 -16.39 25.33 -16.49
CA GLU A 150 -15.60 24.13 -16.21
C GLU A 150 -16.39 23.09 -15.43
N TYR A 151 -17.14 23.50 -14.41
CA TYR A 151 -18.01 22.60 -13.68
C TYR A 151 -19.03 21.96 -14.61
N ASP A 152 -19.73 22.76 -15.42
CA ASP A 152 -20.78 22.27 -16.32
C ASP A 152 -20.19 21.32 -17.38
N PHE A 153 -18.96 21.58 -17.85
CA PHE A 153 -18.21 20.67 -18.71
C PHE A 153 -17.90 19.34 -18.02
N VAL A 154 -17.27 19.37 -16.84
CA VAL A 154 -16.92 18.16 -16.06
C VAL A 154 -18.17 17.36 -15.71
N HIS A 155 -19.22 18.03 -15.28
CA HIS A 155 -20.51 17.43 -14.94
C HIS A 155 -21.17 16.74 -16.14
N GLY A 156 -21.19 17.43 -17.29
CA GLY A 156 -21.68 16.89 -18.55
C GLY A 156 -20.89 15.66 -18.99
N LEU A 157 -19.56 15.72 -18.87
CA LEU A 157 -18.66 14.60 -19.17
C LEU A 157 -18.95 13.38 -18.29
N ILE A 158 -19.03 13.57 -16.97
CA ILE A 158 -19.35 12.50 -16.03
C ILE A 158 -20.73 11.92 -16.32
N ARG A 159 -21.74 12.74 -16.61
CA ARG A 159 -23.08 12.26 -16.96
C ARG A 159 -23.07 11.44 -18.25
N GLN A 160 -22.37 11.91 -19.29
CA GLN A 160 -22.22 11.18 -20.54
C GLN A 160 -21.58 9.81 -20.31
N TYR A 161 -20.51 9.75 -19.52
CA TYR A 161 -19.82 8.50 -19.22
C TYR A 161 -20.61 7.62 -18.25
N SER A 162 -21.18 8.13 -17.17
CA SER A 162 -21.89 7.36 -16.13
C SER A 162 -23.15 6.64 -16.63
N VAL A 163 -23.71 7.04 -17.77
CA VAL A 163 -24.76 6.28 -18.47
C VAL A 163 -24.20 5.00 -19.12
N SER A 164 -22.92 5.00 -19.46
CA SER A 164 -22.19 3.91 -20.11
C SER A 164 -21.25 3.12 -19.18
N VAL A 165 -20.79 3.72 -18.07
CA VAL A 165 -19.87 3.08 -17.12
C VAL A 165 -20.63 2.49 -15.95
N ASP A 166 -20.08 1.38 -15.47
CA ASP A 166 -20.40 0.65 -14.25
C ASP A 166 -21.11 1.47 -13.15
N TYR A 167 -22.29 1.00 -12.75
CA TYR A 167 -23.08 1.59 -11.66
C TYR A 167 -22.35 1.63 -10.31
N ARG A 168 -21.17 1.02 -10.20
CA ARG A 168 -20.34 1.02 -9.00
C ARG A 168 -19.61 2.33 -8.72
N ILE A 169 -19.42 3.24 -9.68
CA ILE A 169 -18.72 4.50 -9.39
C ILE A 169 -19.61 5.40 -8.52
N HIS A 170 -19.13 5.72 -7.32
CA HIS A 170 -19.83 6.59 -6.38
C HIS A 170 -19.23 8.00 -6.32
N PHE A 171 -17.90 8.10 -6.32
CA PHE A 171 -17.18 9.36 -6.15
C PHE A 171 -16.14 9.56 -7.26
N PHE A 172 -15.98 10.80 -7.69
CA PHE A 172 -14.78 11.25 -8.40
C PHE A 172 -13.98 12.19 -7.51
N VAL A 173 -12.71 11.87 -7.23
CA VAL A 173 -11.77 12.80 -6.60
C VAL A 173 -11.29 13.81 -7.64
N ILE A 174 -11.31 15.08 -7.23
CA ILE A 174 -10.80 16.24 -7.98
C ILE A 174 -9.75 16.98 -7.14
N GLY A 175 -9.16 18.03 -7.68
CA GLY A 175 -7.94 18.65 -7.15
C GLY A 175 -8.07 19.38 -5.81
N GLY A 176 -9.27 19.61 -5.27
CA GLY A 176 -9.45 20.40 -4.05
C GLY A 176 -9.10 19.65 -2.75
N SER A 177 -8.35 20.29 -1.86
CA SER A 177 -8.00 19.77 -0.53
C SER A 177 -8.17 20.84 0.55
N GLN A 178 -8.11 20.39 1.80
CA GLN A 178 -8.25 21.22 2.99
C GLN A 178 -7.24 20.82 4.06
N ASP A 179 -6.48 21.80 4.56
CA ASP A 179 -5.46 21.60 5.60
C ASP A 179 -6.03 21.86 7.00
N GLY A 180 -6.93 20.99 7.47
CA GLY A 180 -7.40 20.98 8.86
C GLY A 180 -8.21 22.20 9.35
N ASP A 181 -8.29 23.27 8.55
CA ASP A 181 -9.17 24.41 8.75
C ASP A 181 -10.34 24.31 7.77
N ALA A 182 -11.54 24.07 8.31
CA ALA A 182 -12.79 23.83 7.59
C ALA A 182 -13.16 24.95 6.58
N GLU A 183 -12.54 26.12 6.68
CA GLU A 183 -12.88 27.30 5.89
C GLU A 183 -11.97 27.54 4.67
N HIS A 184 -10.82 26.85 4.58
CA HIS A 184 -9.82 27.12 3.54
C HIS A 184 -9.62 25.90 2.63
N TRP A 185 -10.20 25.96 1.42
CA TRP A 185 -9.97 24.99 0.34
C TRP A 185 -9.00 25.54 -0.68
N TYR A 186 -8.09 24.69 -1.15
CA TYR A 186 -7.07 25.04 -2.11
C TYR A 186 -6.75 23.85 -3.03
N TYR A 187 -6.07 24.12 -4.14
CA TYR A 187 -5.55 23.09 -5.03
C TYR A 187 -4.10 22.79 -4.67
N PRO A 188 -3.74 21.59 -4.17
CA PRO A 188 -2.39 21.29 -3.72
C PRO A 188 -1.32 21.42 -4.80
N HIS A 189 -1.70 21.27 -6.08
CA HIS A 189 -0.77 21.37 -7.20
C HIS A 189 -0.38 22.82 -7.52
N SER A 190 -1.35 23.69 -7.75
CA SER A 190 -1.13 25.11 -8.07
C SER A 190 -0.91 25.99 -6.84
N ASN A 191 -1.28 25.48 -5.66
CA ASN A 191 -1.37 26.22 -4.40
C ASN A 191 -2.30 27.44 -4.49
N GLU A 192 -3.26 27.40 -5.42
CA GLU A 192 -4.29 28.42 -5.59
C GLU A 192 -5.49 28.14 -4.68
N SER A 193 -6.14 29.22 -4.23
CA SER A 193 -7.35 29.11 -3.43
C SER A 193 -8.51 28.65 -4.30
N LEU A 194 -9.34 27.76 -3.78
CA LEU A 194 -10.55 27.33 -4.47
C LEU A 194 -11.62 28.42 -4.31
N GLU A 195 -12.00 29.08 -5.40
CA GLU A 195 -12.96 30.21 -5.36
C GLU A 195 -14.37 29.79 -5.79
N TYR A 196 -14.49 28.77 -6.64
CA TYR A 196 -15.76 28.28 -7.15
C TYR A 196 -16.22 27.01 -6.42
N TYR A 197 -17.46 27.05 -5.95
CA TYR A 197 -18.06 25.92 -5.26
C TYR A 197 -19.45 25.63 -5.80
N ARG A 198 -19.74 24.34 -6.02
CA ARG A 198 -21.10 23.83 -6.25
C ARG A 198 -21.42 22.69 -5.30
N TRP A 199 -21.40 23.02 -4.00
CA TRP A 199 -21.64 22.08 -2.93
C TRP A 199 -23.00 21.38 -3.08
N ALA A 200 -23.02 20.10 -2.73
CA ALA A 200 -24.26 19.38 -2.49
C ALA A 200 -24.98 19.96 -1.25
N PRO A 201 -26.29 19.75 -1.11
CA PRO A 201 -27.00 20.10 0.11
C PRO A 201 -26.30 19.52 1.34
N ASP A 202 -26.11 20.35 2.38
CA ASP A 202 -25.44 20.02 3.65
C ASP A 202 -23.91 19.83 3.59
N TYR A 203 -23.26 20.31 2.51
CA TYR A 203 -21.79 20.32 2.35
C TYR A 203 -21.22 21.75 2.29
N PRO A 204 -19.93 21.93 2.64
CA PRO A 204 -19.02 20.92 3.20
C PRO A 204 -19.44 20.52 4.62
N ILE A 205 -19.17 19.28 5.00
CA ILE A 205 -19.32 18.80 6.37
C ILE A 205 -18.15 19.36 7.17
N ASP A 206 -18.45 20.04 8.28
CA ASP A 206 -17.46 20.48 9.26
C ASP A 206 -16.90 19.26 10.01
N ASN A 207 -15.92 18.60 9.40
CA ASN A 207 -15.26 17.44 9.93
C ASN A 207 -13.77 17.49 9.52
N PRO A 208 -12.83 17.55 10.48
CA PRO A 208 -11.41 17.71 10.20
C PRO A 208 -10.78 16.53 9.44
N VAL A 209 -11.43 15.36 9.40
CA VAL A 209 -10.96 14.25 8.57
C VAL A 209 -11.51 14.30 7.15
N ALA A 210 -12.53 15.11 6.86
CA ALA A 210 -13.16 15.19 5.54
C ALA A 210 -12.48 16.27 4.67
N ASN A 211 -11.24 16.00 4.30
CA ASN A 211 -10.35 16.94 3.61
C ASN A 211 -10.22 16.71 2.09
N CYS A 212 -10.86 15.69 1.52
CA CYS A 212 -10.83 15.43 0.07
C CYS A 212 -12.06 16.01 -0.65
N LEU A 213 -11.86 16.86 -1.67
CA LEU A 213 -12.92 17.32 -2.54
C LEU A 213 -13.30 16.25 -3.57
N THR A 214 -14.59 15.96 -3.67
CA THR A 214 -15.13 14.95 -4.58
C THR A 214 -16.44 15.36 -5.22
N LEU A 215 -16.78 14.74 -6.35
CA LEU A 215 -18.09 14.82 -6.98
C LEU A 215 -18.87 13.54 -6.67
N TRP A 216 -20.05 13.67 -6.05
CA TRP A 216 -20.81 12.51 -5.56
C TRP A 216 -22.07 12.24 -6.40
N ARG A 217 -22.16 11.05 -6.98
CA ARG A 217 -23.31 10.56 -7.76
C ARG A 217 -24.67 10.78 -7.11
N TYR A 218 -24.77 10.54 -5.80
CA TYR A 218 -26.06 10.61 -5.09
C TYR A 218 -26.66 12.01 -5.15
N TYR A 219 -25.80 13.03 -5.13
CA TYR A 219 -26.18 14.43 -5.26
C TYR A 219 -25.98 14.95 -6.68
N ASP A 220 -26.20 14.09 -7.68
CA ASP A 220 -26.04 14.44 -9.08
C ASP A 220 -24.68 15.07 -9.37
N TRP A 221 -23.62 14.49 -8.81
CA TRP A 221 -22.23 14.93 -9.00
C TRP A 221 -21.91 16.35 -8.50
N ASN A 222 -22.72 16.91 -7.60
CA ASN A 222 -22.32 18.11 -6.86
C ASN A 222 -21.09 17.84 -5.97
N MET A 223 -20.38 18.92 -5.63
CA MET A 223 -19.18 18.89 -4.80
C MET A 223 -19.52 18.45 -3.38
N THR A 224 -18.67 17.60 -2.81
CA THR A 224 -18.75 17.12 -1.42
C THR A 224 -17.35 16.91 -0.87
N ASN A 225 -17.17 17.10 0.43
CA ASN A 225 -15.95 16.69 1.10
C ASN A 225 -16.13 15.33 1.79
N ILE A 226 -15.13 14.46 1.65
CA ILE A 226 -15.11 13.15 2.30
C ILE A 226 -13.76 12.93 2.96
N ASP A 227 -13.74 11.95 3.87
CA ASP A 227 -12.50 11.40 4.39
C ASP A 227 -11.68 10.80 3.24
N CYS A 228 -10.47 11.32 3.03
CA CYS A 228 -9.56 10.79 2.02
C CYS A 228 -9.31 9.30 2.28
N ASP A 229 -9.17 8.87 3.52
CA ASP A 229 -8.90 7.48 3.89
C ASP A 229 -10.15 6.59 3.93
N ARG A 230 -11.31 7.10 3.45
CA ARG A 230 -12.56 6.35 3.44
C ARG A 230 -12.40 5.00 2.74
N ASP A 231 -12.96 3.95 3.35
CA ASP A 231 -12.90 2.59 2.84
C ASP A 231 -13.51 2.47 1.42
N GLN A 232 -12.61 2.40 0.43
CA GLN A 232 -12.95 2.25 -0.98
C GLN A 232 -13.60 0.91 -1.32
N LYS A 233 -13.59 -0.08 -0.40
CA LYS A 233 -14.18 -1.39 -0.66
C LYS A 233 -15.70 -1.31 -0.87
N ASN A 234 -16.36 -0.45 -0.10
CA ASN A 234 -17.81 -0.26 -0.19
C ASN A 234 -18.19 0.93 -1.07
N TYR A 235 -17.27 1.86 -1.28
CA TYR A 235 -17.47 3.08 -2.03
C TYR A 235 -16.28 3.33 -2.95
N PRO A 236 -16.16 2.60 -4.07
CA PRO A 236 -15.04 2.79 -4.97
C PRO A 236 -15.00 4.23 -5.47
N ILE A 237 -13.81 4.80 -5.35
CA ILE A 237 -13.47 6.16 -5.72
C ILE A 237 -12.75 6.09 -7.07
N SER A 238 -13.19 6.90 -8.02
CA SER A 238 -12.47 7.19 -9.26
C SER A 238 -11.86 8.59 -9.17
N PHE A 239 -11.03 8.97 -10.13
CA PHE A 239 -10.46 10.31 -10.21
C PHE A 239 -10.49 10.81 -11.65
N MET A 240 -10.36 12.12 -11.83
CA MET A 240 -10.28 12.75 -13.15
C MET A 240 -9.02 13.59 -13.23
N CYS A 241 -8.37 13.53 -14.39
CA CYS A 241 -7.19 14.32 -14.68
C CYS A 241 -7.52 15.41 -15.72
N GLU A 242 -6.98 16.60 -15.53
CA GLU A 242 -6.84 17.63 -16.55
C GLU A 242 -5.46 17.53 -17.19
N VAL A 243 -5.37 17.72 -18.51
CA VAL A 243 -4.10 17.68 -19.26
C VAL A 243 -4.11 18.87 -20.20
N GLU A 244 -3.09 19.73 -20.10
CA GLU A 244 -2.90 20.85 -21.03
C GLU A 244 -2.50 20.31 -22.41
N ILE A 245 -3.16 20.80 -23.47
CA ILE A 245 -2.93 20.40 -24.87
C ILE A 245 -2.25 21.51 -25.65
#